data_AF-A0A2V6SQF5-F1
#
_entry.id   AF-A0A2V6SQF5-F1
#
_cell.length_a   1.000
_cell.length_b   1.000
_cell.length_c   1.000
_cell.angle_alpha   90.00
_cell.angle_beta   90.00
_cell.angle_gamma   90.00
#
_symmetry.space_group_name_H-M   'P 1'
#
loop_
_entity.id
_entity.type
_entity.pdbx_description
1 polymer ?
#
loop_
_entity_poly.entity_id
_entity_poly.type
_entity_poly.pdbx_seq_one_letter_code
_entity_poly.pdbx_strand_id
1 'polypeptide(L)'
;MPQLQRDARREFEEAHVPGAVFFDIDEIADRTTALPHMLPTPAEFSRHMSALGLSNNDFIVVYDTRGVVSAARVWWTFRAFGHDRVAVL
;
A
#
# COMPACT_ATOMS: atom_id res chain seq x y z
N MET A 1 -4.53 -8.75 -5.76
CA MET A 1 -5.51 -9.48 -6.59
C MET A 1 -5.12 -10.97 -6.62
N PRO A 2 -5.45 -11.73 -5.55
CA PRO A 2 -4.94 -13.10 -5.36
C PRO A 2 -5.32 -14.07 -6.50
N GLN A 3 -6.46 -13.82 -7.15
CA GLN A 3 -7.01 -14.66 -8.22
C GLN A 3 -6.22 -14.63 -9.54
N LEU A 4 -5.32 -13.65 -9.70
CA LEU A 4 -4.57 -13.46 -10.95
C LEU A 4 -3.22 -14.21 -10.97
N GLN A 5 -2.82 -14.87 -9.87
CA GLN A 5 -1.52 -15.57 -9.74
C GLN A 5 -0.32 -14.72 -10.19
N ARG A 6 -0.36 -13.41 -9.94
CA ARG A 6 0.73 -12.48 -10.25
C ARG A 6 1.68 -12.38 -9.07
N ASP A 7 2.96 -12.18 -9.38
CA ASP A 7 3.96 -11.78 -8.40
C ASP A 7 4.16 -10.26 -8.51
N ALA A 8 3.33 -9.52 -7.77
CA ALA A 8 3.35 -8.05 -7.83
C ALA A 8 4.69 -7.46 -7.37
N ARG A 9 5.40 -8.15 -6.46
CA ARG A 9 6.72 -7.73 -6.01
C ARG A 9 7.75 -7.89 -7.11
N ARG A 10 7.77 -9.04 -7.77
CA ARG A 10 8.67 -9.25 -8.91
C ARG A 10 8.40 -8.26 -10.05
N GLU A 11 7.14 -7.99 -10.37
CA GLU A 11 6.78 -7.00 -11.38
C GLU A 11 7.26 -5.59 -11.02
N PHE A 12 7.15 -5.21 -9.74
CA PHE A 12 7.68 -3.95 -9.24
C PHE A 12 9.20 -3.90 -9.39
N GLU A 13 9.92 -4.98 -9.02
CA GLU A 13 11.38 -5.07 -9.17
C GLU A 13 11.83 -5.01 -10.63
N GLU A 14 11.05 -5.58 -11.55
CA GLU A 14 11.30 -5.52 -13.00
C GLU A 14 11.08 -4.10 -13.57
N ALA A 15 10.02 -3.40 -13.14
CA ALA A 15 9.75 -2.02 -13.56
C ALA A 15 8.90 -1.25 -12.55
N HIS A 16 9.42 -0.11 -12.08
CA HIS A 16 8.71 0.84 -11.23
C HIS A 16 9.16 2.27 -11.50
N VAL A 17 8.39 3.25 -11.01
CA VAL A 17 8.80 4.66 -11.05
C VAL A 17 10.06 4.83 -10.19
N PRO A 18 11.13 5.49 -10.68
CA PRO A 18 12.36 5.66 -9.90
C PRO A 18 12.10 6.27 -8.52
N GLY A 19 12.61 5.62 -7.47
CA GLY A 19 12.43 6.05 -6.08
C GLY A 19 11.09 5.64 -5.46
N ALA A 20 10.20 4.96 -6.19
CA ALA A 20 9.01 4.36 -5.59
C ALA A 20 9.38 3.26 -4.59
N VAL A 21 8.48 3.01 -3.64
CA VAL A 21 8.56 1.90 -2.69
C VAL A 21 7.38 0.96 -2.90
N PHE A 22 7.60 -0.33 -2.69
CA PHE A 22 6.55 -1.33 -2.84
C PHE A 22 5.67 -1.39 -1.59
N PHE A 23 4.38 -1.11 -1.74
CA PHE A 23 3.37 -1.31 -0.69
C PHE A 23 2.72 -2.68 -0.87
N ASP A 24 3.01 -3.60 0.05
CA ASP A 24 2.44 -4.95 0.03
C ASP A 24 1.09 -4.97 0.77
N ILE A 25 -0.02 -5.07 0.03
CA ILE A 25 -1.39 -5.09 0.60
C ILE A 25 -1.69 -6.41 1.33
N ASP A 26 -0.97 -7.48 1.00
CA ASP A 26 -1.11 -8.77 1.69
C ASP A 26 -0.35 -8.76 3.02
N GLU A 27 0.79 -8.06 3.08
CA GLU A 27 1.56 -7.88 4.32
C GLU A 27 0.97 -6.78 5.22
N ILE A 28 0.57 -5.65 4.65
CA ILE A 28 0.06 -4.46 5.35
C ILE A 28 -1.47 -4.58 5.49
N ALA A 29 -1.88 -5.59 6.23
CA ALA A 29 -3.27 -5.90 6.54
C ALA A 29 -3.40 -6.47 7.95
N ASP A 30 -4.62 -6.47 8.50
CA ASP A 30 -4.92 -7.25 9.71
C ASP A 30 -4.93 -8.74 9.38
N ARG A 31 -3.89 -9.43 9.84
CA ARG A 31 -3.64 -10.86 9.61
C ARG A 31 -4.19 -11.75 10.73
N THR A 32 -4.90 -11.18 11.70
CA THR A 32 -5.54 -11.94 12.79
C THR A 32 -6.88 -12.53 12.39
N THR A 33 -7.43 -12.08 11.26
CA THR A 33 -8.71 -12.55 10.72
C THR A 33 -8.51 -13.49 9.53
N ALA A 34 -9.54 -14.29 9.23
CA ALA A 34 -9.58 -15.10 8.01
C ALA A 34 -9.98 -14.30 6.75
N LEU A 35 -10.32 -13.01 6.90
CA LEU A 35 -10.73 -12.16 5.80
C LEU A 35 -9.49 -11.54 5.13
N PRO A 36 -9.45 -11.47 3.79
CA PRO A 36 -8.31 -10.86 3.10
C PRO A 36 -8.34 -9.34 3.21
N HIS A 37 -7.15 -8.72 3.23
CA HIS A 37 -6.97 -7.27 3.10
C HIS A 37 -7.75 -6.45 4.13
N MET A 38 -7.93 -6.96 5.35
CA MET A 38 -8.55 -6.20 6.43
C MET A 38 -7.65 -5.03 6.84
N LEU A 39 -8.26 -3.93 7.28
CA LEU A 39 -7.50 -2.75 7.69
C LEU A 39 -6.61 -3.11 8.89
N PRO A 40 -5.29 -2.88 8.84
CA PRO A 40 -4.39 -3.21 9.95
C PRO A 40 -4.68 -2.34 11.18
N THR A 41 -4.06 -2.66 12.31
CA THR A 41 -4.07 -1.73 13.46
C THR A 41 -3.25 -0.47 13.16
N PRO A 42 -3.52 0.68 13.82
CA PRO A 42 -2.70 1.88 13.66
C PRO A 42 -1.20 1.65 13.96
N ALA A 43 -0.90 0.80 14.94
CA ALA A 43 0.47 0.48 15.33
C ALA A 43 1.20 -0.32 14.23
N GLU A 44 0.54 -1.31 13.65
CA GLU A 44 1.10 -2.08 12.53
C GLU A 44 1.28 -1.21 11.30
N PHE A 45 0.27 -0.41 10.95
CA PHE A 45 0.37 0.52 9.83
C PHE A 45 1.55 1.47 9.99
N SER A 46 1.66 2.13 11.14
CA SER A 46 2.77 3.04 11.43
C SER A 46 4.12 2.35 11.35
N ARG A 47 4.25 1.12 11.86
CA ARG A 47 5.49 0.34 11.78
C ARG A 47 5.88 0.07 10.32
N HIS A 48 4.93 -0.35 9.49
CA HIS A 48 5.18 -0.58 8.07
C HIS A 48 5.56 0.70 7.33
N MET A 49 4.87 1.82 7.61
CA MET A 49 5.19 3.10 6.95
C MET A 49 6.60 3.57 7.30
N SER A 50 7.01 3.46 8.57
CA SER A 50 8.38 3.79 8.98
C SER A 50 9.43 2.86 8.34
N ALA A 51 9.12 1.57 8.20
CA ALA A 51 10.02 0.62 7.53
C ALA A 51 10.18 0.92 6.02
N LEU A 52 9.15 1.50 5.39
CA LEU A 52 9.19 2.01 4.02
C LEU A 52 9.85 3.40 3.92
N GLY A 53 10.29 3.99 5.03
CA GLY A 53 10.92 5.31 5.07
C GLY A 53 9.93 6.48 4.95
N LEU A 54 8.63 6.23 5.13
CA LEU A 54 7.57 7.22 4.99
C LEU A 54 7.32 7.96 6.31
N SER A 55 6.99 9.24 6.19
CA SER A 55 6.77 10.20 7.25
C SER A 55 5.42 10.91 7.10
N ASN A 56 4.91 11.46 8.21
CA ASN A 56 3.68 12.26 8.21
C ASN A 56 3.80 13.55 7.36
N ASN A 57 5.01 13.97 7.04
CA ASN A 57 5.27 15.16 6.23
C ASN A 57 5.42 14.87 4.73
N ASP A 58 5.36 13.61 4.32
CA ASP A 58 5.47 13.25 2.91
C ASP A 58 4.18 13.59 2.17
N PHE A 59 4.30 13.74 0.85
CA PHE A 59 3.16 13.72 -0.05
C PHE A 59 3.18 12.38 -0.77
N ILE A 60 2.20 11.54 -0.49
CA ILE A 60 2.16 10.16 -0.98
C ILE A 60 1.43 10.11 -2.31
N VAL A 61 2.08 9.58 -3.34
CA VAL A 61 1.43 9.25 -4.61
C VAL A 61 1.38 7.74 -4.74
N VAL A 62 0.17 7.21 -4.86
CA VAL A 62 -0.07 5.77 -4.98
C VAL A 62 -0.41 5.44 -6.42
N TYR A 63 0.18 4.39 -6.97
CA TYR A 63 -0.16 3.88 -8.29
C TYR A 63 -0.24 2.36 -8.28
N ASP A 64 -0.87 1.79 -9.29
CA ASP A 64 -0.82 0.36 -9.57
C ASP A 64 -0.67 0.10 -11.06
N THR A 65 -0.42 -1.16 -11.43
CA THR A 65 -0.19 -1.54 -12.82
C THR A 65 -1.49 -1.71 -13.62
N ARG A 66 -2.67 -1.65 -12.98
CA ARG A 66 -3.96 -1.94 -13.62
C ARG A 66 -5.08 -1.06 -13.06
N GLY A 67 -5.19 0.15 -13.60
CA GLY A 67 -6.45 0.91 -13.60
C GLY A 67 -7.05 1.17 -12.22
N VAL A 68 -6.23 1.65 -11.28
CA VAL A 68 -6.67 2.22 -9.99
C VAL A 68 -7.58 1.26 -9.19
N VAL A 69 -7.15 0.00 -9.05
CA VAL A 69 -7.87 -0.99 -8.25
C VAL A 69 -7.28 -1.07 -6.84
N SER A 70 -6.01 -1.46 -6.76
CA SER A 70 -5.27 -1.53 -5.49
C SER A 70 -4.84 -0.15 -5.00
N ALA A 71 -4.54 0.76 -5.92
CA ALA A 71 -4.09 2.11 -5.56
C ALA A 71 -5.18 2.89 -4.81
N ALA A 72 -6.44 2.77 -5.22
CA ALA A 72 -7.57 3.39 -4.52
C ALA A 72 -7.71 2.88 -3.07
N ARG A 73 -7.50 1.58 -2.85
CA ARG A 73 -7.53 1.00 -1.50
C ARG A 73 -6.44 1.60 -0.61
N VAL A 74 -5.21 1.66 -1.11
CA VAL A 74 -4.07 2.21 -0.34
C VAL A 74 -4.28 3.70 -0.07
N TRP A 75 -4.73 4.48 -1.06
CA TRP A 75 -5.13 5.89 -0.87
C TRP A 75 -6.15 6.04 0.26
N TRP A 76 -7.21 5.23 0.25
CA TRP A 76 -8.22 5.26 1.32
C TRP A 76 -7.63 4.86 2.68
N THR A 77 -6.76 3.85 2.73
CA THR A 77 -6.09 3.42 3.96
C THR A 77 -5.29 4.57 4.61
N PHE A 78 -4.49 5.32 3.83
CA PHE A 78 -3.77 6.49 4.35
C PHE A 78 -4.72 7.52 4.96
N ARG A 79 -5.84 7.82 4.28
CA ARG A 79 -6.84 8.76 4.79
C ARG A 79 -7.56 8.24 6.03
N ALA A 80 -7.85 6.95 6.11
CA ALA A 80 -8.44 6.32 7.29
C ALA A 80 -7.54 6.46 8.53
N PHE A 81 -6.22 6.54 8.35
CA PHE A 81 -5.24 6.82 9.40
C PHE A 81 -4.88 8.30 9.55
N GLY A 82 -5.62 9.21 8.92
CA GLY A 82 -5.47 10.67 9.09
C GLY A 82 -4.38 11.32 8.23
N HIS A 83 -3.86 10.63 7.21
CA HIS A 83 -2.89 11.20 6.28
C HIS A 83 -3.60 11.68 5.00
N ASP A 84 -4.01 12.94 4.96
CA ASP A 84 -4.74 13.53 3.81
C ASP A 84 -3.84 13.94 2.64
N ARG A 85 -2.51 13.98 2.83
CA ARG A 85 -1.53 14.34 1.79
C ARG A 85 -1.24 13.15 0.87
N VAL A 86 -2.29 12.59 0.28
CA VAL A 86 -2.23 11.38 -0.55
C VAL A 86 -3.06 11.51 -1.82
N ALA A 87 -2.49 11.09 -2.95
CA ALA A 87 -3.12 11.10 -4.27
C ALA A 87 -2.94 9.74 -4.99
N VAL A 88 -3.72 9.52 -6.03
CA VAL A 88 -3.62 8.35 -6.92
C VAL A 88 -3.16 8.81 -8.30
N LEU A 89 -2.23 8.09 -8.90
CA LEU A 89 -1.79 8.24 -10.30
C LEU A 89 -2.53 7.28 -11.23
#